data_AF-A0A430AHD8-F1
#
_entry.id   AF-A0A430AHD8-F1
#
_cell.length_a   1.000
_cell.length_b   1.000
_cell.length_c   1.000
_cell.angle_alpha   90.00
_cell.angle_beta   90.00
_cell.angle_gamma   90.00
#
_symmetry.space_group_name_H-M   'P 1'
#
loop_
_entity.id
_entity.type
_entity.pdbx_description
1 polymer ?
#
loop_
_entity_poly.entity_id
_entity_poly.type
_entity_poly.pdbx_seq_one_letter_code
_entity_poly.pdbx_strand_id
1 'polypeptide(L)'
;MNGFKEKAIYAGPIIFLGWWIYVAIEVTTFNFLSAFAFIVIVPILLFSIIVARIVNMVAPFQKRKNLILITASCIYSTFFYFIVNGLINETIVSTIVKNTNRISGNLEDMSISNISFNNDLSSIVMIFFIVLVFTKIFQVIFSRKMVK
;
A
#
# COMPACT_ATOMS: atom_id res chain seq x y z
N MET A 1 18.65 -26.96 0.34
CA MET A 1 17.74 -26.09 1.13
C MET A 1 17.48 -24.71 0.49
N ASN A 2 17.69 -24.53 -0.83
CA ASN A 2 17.60 -23.22 -1.50
C ASN A 2 16.29 -23.00 -2.29
N GLY A 3 15.67 -24.05 -2.85
CA GLY A 3 14.49 -23.88 -3.71
C GLY A 3 13.23 -23.37 -3.01
N PHE A 4 13.05 -23.63 -1.70
CA PHE A 4 11.87 -23.14 -0.96
C PHE A 4 11.95 -21.63 -0.67
N LYS A 5 13.16 -21.12 -0.40
CA LYS A 5 13.39 -19.68 -0.18
C LYS A 5 13.23 -18.86 -1.46
N GLU A 6 13.65 -19.41 -2.61
CA GLU A 6 13.46 -18.78 -3.92
C GLU A 6 11.99 -18.76 -4.33
N LYS A 7 11.25 -19.87 -4.12
CA LYS A 7 9.82 -19.93 -4.45
C LYS A 7 8.96 -19.02 -3.55
N ALA A 8 9.37 -18.79 -2.32
CA ALA A 8 8.66 -17.90 -1.39
C ALA A 8 8.63 -16.43 -1.85
N ILE A 9 9.52 -16.01 -2.76
CA ILE A 9 9.50 -14.66 -3.33
C ILE A 9 8.22 -14.44 -4.15
N TYR A 10 7.71 -15.47 -4.83
CA TYR A 10 6.49 -15.37 -5.66
C TYR A 10 5.20 -15.29 -4.82
N ALA A 11 5.23 -15.73 -3.57
CA ALA A 11 4.08 -15.62 -2.68
C ALA A 11 3.72 -14.15 -2.40
N GLY A 12 4.71 -13.25 -2.33
CA GLY A 12 4.51 -11.82 -2.09
C GLY A 12 3.59 -11.16 -3.12
N PRO A 13 3.95 -11.19 -4.43
CA PRO A 13 3.10 -10.67 -5.49
C PRO A 13 1.69 -11.30 -5.52
N ILE A 14 1.57 -12.61 -5.27
CA ILE A 14 0.26 -13.29 -5.23
C ILE A 14 -0.61 -12.75 -4.09
N ILE A 15 -0.04 -12.62 -2.88
CA ILE A 15 -0.74 -12.04 -1.73
C ILE A 15 -1.12 -10.58 -2.02
N PHE A 16 -0.23 -9.82 -2.64
CA PHE A 16 -0.48 -8.42 -3.00
C PHE A 16 -1.62 -8.27 -4.03
N LEU A 17 -1.69 -9.15 -5.03
CA LEU A 17 -2.82 -9.16 -5.97
C LEU A 17 -4.12 -9.61 -5.31
N GLY A 18 -4.08 -10.68 -4.50
CA GLY A 18 -5.23 -11.14 -3.73
C GLY A 18 -5.78 -10.06 -2.79
N TRP A 19 -4.91 -9.23 -2.23
CA TRP A 19 -5.30 -8.08 -1.42
C TRP A 19 -6.12 -7.05 -2.22
N TRP A 20 -5.68 -6.67 -3.41
CA TRP A 20 -6.43 -5.73 -4.25
C TRP A 20 -7.76 -6.30 -4.72
N ILE A 21 -7.82 -7.61 -5.00
CA ILE A 21 -9.09 -8.29 -5.31
C ILE A 21 -10.05 -8.19 -4.11
N TYR A 22 -9.56 -8.50 -2.91
CA TYR A 22 -10.35 -8.38 -1.68
C TYR A 22 -10.87 -6.95 -1.48
N VAL A 23 -9.98 -5.95 -1.59
CA VAL A 23 -10.35 -4.53 -1.47
C VAL A 23 -11.41 -4.17 -2.51
N ALA A 24 -11.28 -4.61 -3.76
CA ALA A 24 -12.24 -4.30 -4.81
C ALA A 24 -13.65 -4.87 -4.54
N ILE A 25 -13.73 -6.04 -3.90
CA ILE A 25 -15.01 -6.68 -3.55
C ILE A 25 -15.66 -6.00 -2.34
N GLU A 26 -14.86 -5.67 -1.32
CA GLU A 26 -15.35 -5.23 0.00
C GLU A 26 -15.36 -3.71 0.21
N VAL A 27 -14.87 -2.91 -0.75
CA VAL A 27 -14.70 -1.46 -0.56
C VAL A 27 -15.99 -0.74 -0.09
N THR A 28 -17.16 -1.24 -0.48
CA THR A 28 -18.47 -0.68 -0.10
C THR A 28 -18.85 -0.96 1.35
N THR A 29 -18.22 -1.92 2.02
CA THR A 29 -18.46 -2.24 3.43
C THR A 29 -17.55 -1.43 4.36
N PHE A 30 -16.56 -0.73 3.79
CA PHE A 30 -15.57 0.02 4.57
C PHE A 30 -16.15 1.27 5.21
N ASN A 31 -15.65 1.60 6.40
CA ASN A 31 -15.70 2.92 7.01
C ASN A 31 -14.39 3.69 6.72
N PHE A 32 -14.28 4.94 7.15
CA PHE A 32 -13.11 5.77 6.86
C PHE A 32 -11.79 5.14 7.34
N LEU A 33 -11.76 4.60 8.57
CA LEU A 33 -10.56 4.01 9.15
C LEU A 33 -10.15 2.75 8.39
N SER A 34 -11.11 1.87 8.06
CA SER A 34 -10.82 0.69 7.25
C SER A 34 -10.44 1.06 5.82
N ALA A 35 -11.06 2.06 5.21
CA ALA A 35 -10.67 2.55 3.90
C ALA A 35 -9.20 3.02 3.91
N PHE A 36 -8.82 3.86 4.89
CA PHE A 36 -7.44 4.32 5.03
C PHE A 36 -6.46 3.15 5.28
N ALA A 37 -6.78 2.24 6.19
CA ALA A 37 -5.91 1.11 6.50
C ALA A 37 -5.76 0.17 5.29
N PHE A 38 -6.87 -0.23 4.66
CA PHE A 38 -6.87 -1.30 3.67
C PHE A 38 -6.51 -0.83 2.26
N ILE A 39 -6.84 0.41 1.90
CA ILE A 39 -6.55 0.98 0.57
C ILE A 39 -5.18 1.67 0.56
N VAL A 40 -4.75 2.29 1.67
CA VAL A 40 -3.50 3.06 1.71
C VAL A 40 -2.40 2.30 2.43
N ILE A 41 -2.57 2.03 3.72
CA ILE A 41 -1.47 1.55 4.58
C ILE A 41 -1.01 0.14 4.20
N VAL A 42 -1.92 -0.83 4.15
CA VAL A 42 -1.57 -2.24 3.89
C VAL A 42 -0.88 -2.45 2.55
N PRO A 43 -1.40 -1.96 1.40
CA PRO A 43 -0.75 -2.21 0.11
C PRO A 43 0.63 -1.53 0.02
N ILE A 44 0.80 -0.34 0.61
CA ILE A 44 2.12 0.32 0.71
C ILE A 44 3.11 -0.57 1.49
N LEU A 45 2.70 -1.10 2.63
CA LEU A 45 3.56 -1.97 3.45
C LEU A 45 3.90 -3.27 2.73
N LEU A 46 2.91 -3.94 2.13
CA LEU A 46 3.11 -5.18 1.38
C LEU A 46 4.08 -4.97 0.22
N PHE A 47 3.85 -3.94 -0.60
CA PHE A 47 4.73 -3.59 -1.70
C PHE A 47 6.16 -3.32 -1.21
N SER A 48 6.30 -2.51 -0.16
CA SER A 48 7.60 -2.14 0.41
C SER A 48 8.38 -3.36 0.91
N ILE A 49 7.70 -4.32 1.56
CA ILE A 49 8.30 -5.58 2.02
C ILE A 49 8.77 -6.43 0.84
N ILE A 50 7.94 -6.57 -0.20
CA ILE A 50 8.24 -7.38 -1.38
C ILE A 50 9.47 -6.82 -2.10
N VAL A 51 9.48 -5.52 -2.39
CA VAL A 51 10.60 -4.88 -3.10
C VAL A 51 11.87 -4.94 -2.27
N ALA A 52 11.81 -4.64 -0.97
CA ALA A 52 12.97 -4.72 -0.09
C ALA A 52 13.57 -6.13 -0.02
N ARG A 53 12.73 -7.17 0.00
CA ARG A 53 13.16 -8.58 -0.05
C ARG A 53 13.85 -8.89 -1.38
N ILE A 54 13.23 -8.56 -2.51
CA ILE A 54 13.77 -8.85 -3.85
C ILE A 54 15.13 -8.19 -4.04
N VAL A 55 15.25 -6.90 -3.72
CA VAL A 55 16.49 -6.14 -3.90
C VAL A 55 17.63 -6.68 -3.03
N ASN A 56 17.33 -7.18 -1.83
CA ASN A 56 18.35 -7.76 -0.96
C ASN A 56 18.76 -9.18 -1.39
N MET A 57 17.84 -9.99 -1.91
CA MET A 57 18.11 -11.40 -2.28
C MET A 57 18.83 -11.56 -3.62
N VAL A 58 18.63 -10.65 -4.58
CA VAL A 58 19.14 -10.81 -5.95
C VAL A 58 20.49 -10.12 -6.11
N ALA A 59 21.57 -10.90 -6.23
CA ALA A 59 22.95 -10.40 -6.31
C ALA A 59 23.20 -9.31 -7.38
N PRO A 60 22.65 -9.40 -8.62
CA PRO A 60 22.74 -8.32 -9.62
C PRO A 60 22.19 -6.97 -9.14
N PHE A 61 21.22 -6.97 -8.23
CA PHE A 61 20.52 -5.77 -7.79
C PHE A 61 21.23 -5.03 -6.66
N GLN A 62 22.20 -5.64 -5.97
CA GLN A 62 22.89 -5.00 -4.84
C GLN A 62 23.66 -3.74 -5.25
N LYS A 63 24.33 -3.74 -6.41
CA LYS A 63 25.10 -2.58 -6.90
C LYS A 63 24.21 -1.40 -7.30
N ARG A 64 22.96 -1.66 -7.71
CA ARG A 64 21.99 -0.64 -8.16
C ARG A 64 20.77 -0.53 -7.25
N LYS A 65 20.90 -0.98 -6.00
CA LYS A 65 19.78 -1.11 -5.06
C LYS A 65 18.98 0.18 -4.91
N ASN A 66 19.63 1.33 -4.79
CA ASN A 66 18.96 2.62 -4.62
C ASN A 66 18.16 3.01 -5.88
N LEU A 67 18.74 2.81 -7.06
CA LEU A 67 18.06 3.10 -8.33
C LEU A 67 16.80 2.24 -8.47
N ILE A 68 16.91 0.93 -8.21
CA ILE A 68 15.77 0.01 -8.28
C ILE A 68 14.67 0.40 -7.31
N LEU A 69 15.02 0.77 -6.07
CA LEU A 69 14.05 1.21 -5.08
C LEU A 69 13.31 2.48 -5.52
N ILE A 70 14.03 3.46 -6.04
CA ILE A 70 13.44 4.72 -6.53
C ILE A 70 12.51 4.42 -7.71
N THR A 71 12.99 3.68 -8.71
CA THR A 71 12.18 3.33 -9.90
C THR A 71 10.93 2.53 -9.51
N ALA A 72 11.06 1.52 -8.64
CA ALA A 72 9.94 0.73 -8.17
C ALA A 72 8.93 1.59 -7.40
N SER A 73 9.40 2.52 -6.55
CA SER A 73 8.53 3.44 -5.80
C SER A 73 7.77 4.39 -6.73
N CYS A 74 8.42 4.92 -7.78
CA CYS A 74 7.77 5.77 -8.79
C CYS A 74 6.69 5.01 -9.58
N ILE A 75 7.01 3.79 -10.02
CA ILE A 75 6.06 2.95 -10.76
C ILE A 75 4.85 2.66 -9.87
N TYR A 76 5.09 2.26 -8.63
CA TYR A 76 4.04 1.95 -7.68
C TYR A 76 3.19 3.17 -7.33
N SER A 77 3.77 4.34 -7.04
CA SER A 77 2.99 5.54 -6.72
C SER A 77 2.08 5.95 -7.87
N THR A 78 2.58 5.84 -9.10
CA THR A 78 1.81 6.12 -10.32
C THR A 78 0.67 5.11 -10.48
N PHE A 79 0.97 3.82 -10.36
CA PHE A 79 -0.04 2.76 -10.48
C PHE A 79 -1.10 2.83 -9.37
N PHE A 80 -0.68 3.11 -8.14
CA PHE A 80 -1.55 3.30 -6.99
C PHE A 80 -2.53 4.44 -7.21
N TYR A 81 -2.05 5.57 -7.74
CA TYR A 81 -2.91 6.71 -8.08
C TYR A 81 -4.02 6.30 -9.06
N PHE A 82 -3.68 5.58 -10.13
CA PHE A 82 -4.67 5.10 -11.10
C PHE A 82 -5.63 4.08 -10.49
N ILE A 83 -5.15 3.14 -9.68
CA ILE A 83 -6.02 2.17 -8.99
C ILE A 83 -7.00 2.89 -8.08
N VAL A 84 -6.53 3.77 -7.21
CA VAL A 84 -7.39 4.45 -6.24
C VAL A 84 -8.39 5.36 -6.94
N ASN A 85 -7.99 6.08 -7.99
CA ASN A 85 -8.94 6.89 -8.78
C ASN A 85 -9.96 6.06 -9.54
N GLY A 86 -9.60 4.87 -10.01
CA GLY A 86 -10.54 3.94 -10.65
C GLY A 86 -11.47 3.28 -9.64
N LEU A 87 -10.97 2.96 -8.45
CA LEU A 87 -11.69 2.23 -7.42
C LEU A 87 -12.60 3.14 -6.59
N ILE A 88 -12.15 4.34 -6.23
CA ILE A 88 -12.84 5.25 -5.30
C ILE A 88 -13.55 6.35 -6.08
N ASN A 89 -14.82 6.10 -6.40
CA ASN A 89 -15.72 7.08 -6.99
C ASN A 89 -16.64 7.72 -5.93
N GLU A 90 -17.41 8.73 -6.33
CA GLU A 90 -18.33 9.47 -5.44
C GLU A 90 -19.33 8.55 -4.72
N THR A 91 -19.81 7.49 -5.37
CA THR A 91 -20.72 6.50 -4.79
C THR A 91 -20.05 5.72 -3.67
N ILE A 92 -18.80 5.31 -3.84
CA ILE A 92 -18.03 4.59 -2.82
C ILE A 92 -17.68 5.53 -1.66
N VAL A 93 -17.28 6.77 -1.96
CA VAL A 93 -17.01 7.79 -0.93
C VAL A 93 -18.25 8.03 -0.06
N SER A 94 -19.42 8.25 -0.68
CA SER A 94 -20.67 8.47 0.07
C SER A 94 -21.06 7.25 0.92
N THR A 95 -20.80 6.03 0.43
CA THR A 95 -21.02 4.79 1.18
C THR A 95 -20.09 4.69 2.39
N ILE A 96 -18.80 5.01 2.22
CA ILE A 96 -17.81 5.03 3.30
C ILE A 96 -18.20 6.05 4.38
N VAL A 97 -18.62 7.25 3.98
CA VAL A 97 -19.10 8.29 4.90
C VAL A 97 -20.33 7.80 5.66
N LYS A 98 -21.31 7.21 4.97
CA LYS A 98 -22.52 6.63 5.59
C LYS A 98 -22.18 5.53 6.60
N ASN A 99 -21.27 4.62 6.25
CA ASN A 99 -20.82 3.55 7.15
C ASN A 99 -20.11 4.11 8.39
N THR A 100 -19.32 5.16 8.20
CA THR A 100 -18.61 5.84 9.30
C THR A 100 -19.60 6.52 10.25
N ASN A 101 -20.57 7.27 9.71
CA ASN A 101 -21.63 7.93 10.50
C ASN A 101 -22.52 6.91 11.23
N ARG A 102 -22.76 5.74 10.62
CA ARG A 102 -23.49 4.65 11.28
C ARG A 102 -22.74 4.10 12.50
N ILE A 103 -21.40 4.05 12.44
CA ILE A 103 -20.56 3.54 13.52
C ILE A 103 -20.32 4.58 14.61
N SER A 104 -20.16 5.86 14.24
CA SER A 104 -19.99 6.94 15.22
C SER A 104 -21.22 7.13 16.10
N GLY A 105 -22.40 6.66 15.65
CA GLY A 105 -23.68 6.96 16.31
C GLY A 105 -23.95 8.47 16.29
N ASN A 106 -25.15 8.89 16.69
CA ASN A 106 -25.43 10.31 16.94
C ASN A 106 -24.72 10.80 18.23
N LEU A 107 -23.42 10.52 18.38
CA LEU A 107 -22.59 11.17 19.38
C LEU A 107 -22.36 12.59 18.87
N GLU A 108 -23.05 13.56 19.48
CA GLU A 108 -23.04 14.99 19.13
C GLU A 108 -21.62 15.59 19.02
N ASP A 109 -20.62 14.92 19.59
CA ASP A 109 -19.20 15.33 19.59
C ASP A 109 -18.33 14.72 18.47
N MET A 110 -18.81 13.71 17.73
CA MET A 110 -18.06 13.10 16.60
C MET A 110 -18.79 13.33 15.28
N SER A 111 -18.98 14.61 14.93
CA SER A 111 -19.33 14.98 13.56
C SER A 111 -18.07 14.89 12.70
N ILE A 112 -17.97 13.85 11.87
CA ILE A 112 -17.00 13.84 10.77
C ILE A 112 -17.60 14.68 9.64
N SER A 113 -17.61 15.99 9.85
CA SER A 113 -18.02 16.95 8.85
C SER A 113 -16.82 17.19 7.93
N ASN A 114 -16.94 16.75 6.67
CA ASN A 114 -15.97 16.91 5.57
C ASN A 114 -14.89 15.82 5.44
N ILE A 115 -15.30 14.56 5.24
CA ILE A 115 -14.44 13.61 4.51
C ILE A 115 -14.54 13.95 3.02
N SER A 116 -13.47 14.51 2.47
CA SER A 116 -13.28 14.61 1.02
C SER A 116 -12.10 13.72 0.60
N PHE A 117 -12.30 12.95 -0.47
CA PHE A 117 -11.22 12.23 -1.12
C PHE A 117 -10.74 13.09 -2.29
N ASN A 118 -9.71 13.89 -2.05
CA ASN A 118 -9.04 14.64 -3.10
C ASN A 118 -7.74 13.92 -3.45
N ASN A 119 -7.69 13.30 -4.62
CA ASN A 119 -6.52 12.59 -5.11
C ASN A 119 -5.96 13.35 -6.31
N ASP A 120 -5.14 14.35 -6.01
CA ASP A 120 -4.50 15.23 -6.97
C ASP A 120 -3.08 14.75 -7.34
N LEU A 121 -2.41 15.45 -8.25
CA LEU A 121 -1.03 15.11 -8.62
C LEU A 121 -0.06 15.19 -7.43
N SER A 122 -0.33 16.05 -6.43
CA SER A 122 0.51 16.16 -5.23
C SER A 122 0.45 14.89 -4.37
N SER A 123 -0.70 14.21 -4.38
CA SER A 123 -0.89 12.91 -3.71
C SER A 123 0.06 11.84 -4.24
N ILE A 124 0.37 11.83 -5.55
CA ILE A 124 1.35 10.89 -6.16
C ILE A 124 2.73 11.05 -5.51
N VAL A 125 3.17 12.30 -5.34
CA VAL A 125 4.47 12.63 -4.76
C VAL A 125 4.53 12.21 -3.29
N MET A 126 3.44 12.45 -2.54
CA MET A 126 3.34 12.00 -1.15
C MET A 126 3.42 10.47 -1.04
N ILE A 127 2.66 9.74 -1.86
CA ILE A 127 2.68 8.27 -1.90
C ILE A 127 4.07 7.76 -2.26
N PHE A 128 4.73 8.39 -3.24
CA PHE A 128 6.11 8.07 -3.60
C PHE A 128 7.05 8.16 -2.40
N PHE A 129 7.03 9.26 -1.65
CA PHE A 129 7.89 9.42 -0.49
C PHE A 129 7.59 8.40 0.60
N ILE A 130 6.31 8.16 0.90
CA ILE A 130 5.89 7.17 1.90
C ILE A 130 6.41 5.78 1.52
N VAL A 131 6.19 5.36 0.28
CA VAL A 131 6.62 4.04 -0.22
C VAL A 131 8.15 3.91 -0.20
N LEU A 132 8.86 4.95 -0.63
CA LEU A 132 10.32 4.95 -0.62
C LEU A 132 10.88 4.83 0.80
N VAL A 133 10.32 5.58 1.76
CA VAL A 133 10.72 5.54 3.18
C VAL A 133 10.46 4.15 3.77
N PHE A 134 9.26 3.59 3.61
CA PHE A 134 8.96 2.26 4.13
C PHE A 134 9.84 1.19 3.49
N THR A 135 10.04 1.25 2.17
CA THR A 135 10.91 0.29 1.46
C THR A 135 12.36 0.38 1.96
N LYS A 136 12.85 1.58 2.26
CA LYS A 136 14.17 1.79 2.86
C LYS A 136 14.27 1.22 4.27
N ILE A 137 13.26 1.43 5.11
CA ILE A 137 13.20 0.86 6.45
C ILE A 137 13.26 -0.67 6.37
N PHE A 138 12.41 -1.30 5.54
CA PHE A 138 12.41 -2.75 5.37
C PHE A 138 13.71 -3.28 4.75
N GLN A 139 14.33 -2.53 3.83
CA GLN A 139 15.64 -2.87 3.28
C GLN A 139 16.68 -3.00 4.40
N VAL A 140 16.74 -2.04 5.32
CA VAL A 140 17.65 -2.07 6.47
C VAL A 140 17.35 -3.28 7.37
N ILE A 141 16.08 -3.51 7.71
CA ILE A 141 15.65 -4.64 8.54
C ILE A 141 16.10 -5.99 7.94
N PHE A 142 15.90 -6.19 6.63
CA PHE A 142 16.25 -7.44 5.97
C PHE A 142 17.75 -7.58 5.68
N SER A 143 18.47 -6.47 5.51
CA SER A 143 19.93 -6.50 5.32
C SER A 143 20.67 -7.02 6.56
N ARG A 144 20.16 -6.72 7.77
CA ARG A 144 20.77 -7.15 9.05
C ARG A 144 20.63 -8.65 9.33
N LYS A 145 19.71 -9.36 8.66
CA LYS A 145 19.47 -10.81 8.89
C LYS A 145 20.24 -11.74 7.93
N MET A 146 20.98 -11.21 6.95
CA MET A 146 21.82 -12.03 6.05
C MET A 146 23.30 -12.10 6.47
N VAL A 147 23.64 -11.64 7.68
CA VAL A 147 24.93 -11.90 8.33
C VAL A 147 24.69 -12.93 9.44
N LYS A 148 24.65 -14.21 9.07
CA LYS A 148 24.91 -15.35 9.95
C LYS A 148 25.51 -16.47 9.11
#